data_AF-A0A966Q1C9-F1
#
_entry.id   AF-A0A966Q1C9-F1
#
_cell.length_a   1.000
_cell.length_b   1.000
_cell.length_c   1.000
_cell.angle_alpha   90.00
_cell.angle_beta   90.00
_cell.angle_gamma   90.00
#
_symmetry.space_group_name_H-M   'P 1'
#
loop_
_entity.id
_entity.type
_entity.pdbx_description
1 polymer ?
#
loop_
_entity_poly.entity_id
_entity_poly.type
_entity_poly.pdbx_seq_one_letter_code
_entity_poly.pdbx_strand_id
1 'polypeptide(L)'
;MNPKEVIAEKAEDLHKELKESLQKLKSVALSEAWKTLQLVTASIIQIIESVSSDLAGSEKKAIAIDYINSFYDKVFLVIDIPFVPSLVEPIIHRYIKKILMVMVGASIDATVTIFRETGVFLKKGTV
;
A
#
# COMPACT_ATOMS: atom_id res chain seq x y z
N MET A 1 21.34 -10.02 -3.93
CA MET A 1 20.41 -8.97 -3.47
C MET A 1 19.60 -9.52 -2.32
N ASN A 2 19.48 -8.75 -1.26
CA ASN A 2 18.65 -9.05 -0.11
C ASN A 2 17.16 -9.02 -0.53
N PRO A 3 16.30 -9.95 -0.08
CA PRO A 3 14.85 -9.86 -0.20
C PRO A 3 14.25 -8.46 -0.03
N LYS A 4 14.75 -7.70 0.96
CA LYS A 4 14.31 -6.33 1.24
C LYS A 4 14.65 -5.34 0.12
N GLU A 5 15.78 -5.52 -0.56
CA GLU A 5 16.24 -4.66 -1.65
C GLU A 5 15.39 -4.84 -2.91
N VAL A 6 15.04 -6.09 -3.24
CA VAL A 6 14.17 -6.41 -4.40
C VAL A 6 12.74 -5.93 -4.18
N ILE A 7 12.25 -6.01 -2.93
CA ILE A 7 10.95 -5.45 -2.55
C ILE A 7 10.96 -3.92 -2.72
N ALA A 8 12.02 -3.27 -2.24
CA ALA A 8 12.16 -1.81 -2.35
C ALA A 8 12.20 -1.35 -3.81
N GLU A 9 12.97 -2.02 -4.67
CA GLU A 9 13.08 -1.70 -6.10
C GLU A 9 11.72 -1.79 -6.81
N LYS A 10 11.01 -2.93 -6.67
CA LYS A 10 9.68 -3.10 -7.28
C LYS A 10 8.62 -2.17 -6.72
N ALA A 11 8.71 -1.83 -5.44
CA ALA A 11 7.84 -0.83 -4.84
C ALA A 11 8.10 0.57 -5.39
N GLU A 12 9.36 0.91 -5.70
CA GLU A 12 9.73 2.20 -6.28
C GLU A 12 9.26 2.32 -7.75
N ASP A 13 9.27 1.23 -8.53
CA ASP A 13 8.69 1.20 -9.89
C ASP A 13 7.18 1.45 -9.88
N LEU A 14 6.45 0.74 -9.01
CA LEU A 14 5.02 0.97 -8.76
C LEU A 14 4.76 2.41 -8.32
N HIS A 15 5.62 2.96 -7.47
CA HIS A 15 5.52 4.34 -7.02
C HIS A 15 5.62 5.33 -8.18
N LYS A 16 6.54 5.09 -9.12
CA LYS A 16 6.74 5.95 -10.29
C LYS A 16 5.52 5.96 -11.21
N GLU A 17 4.99 4.79 -11.57
CA GLU A 17 3.79 4.68 -12.42
C GLU A 17 2.55 5.31 -11.78
N LEU A 18 2.38 5.13 -10.48
CA LEU A 18 1.26 5.70 -9.73
C LEU A 18 1.38 7.22 -9.61
N LYS A 19 2.57 7.76 -9.37
CA LYS A 19 2.81 9.20 -9.31
C LYS A 19 2.47 9.89 -10.64
N GLU A 20 2.89 9.31 -11.76
CA GLU A 20 2.57 9.83 -13.10
C GLU A 20 1.06 9.78 -13.39
N SER A 21 0.36 8.76 -12.89
CA SER A 21 -1.09 8.63 -13.03
C SER A 21 -1.86 9.63 -12.16
N LEU A 22 -1.35 9.92 -10.96
CA LEU A 22 -1.98 10.85 -10.01
C LEU A 22 -1.73 12.32 -10.35
N GLN A 23 -0.59 12.67 -10.96
CA GLN A 23 -0.33 14.04 -11.46
C GLN A 23 -1.32 14.49 -12.54
N LYS A 24 -1.94 13.54 -13.26
CA LYS A 24 -3.01 13.82 -14.23
C LYS A 24 -4.35 14.14 -13.56
N LEU A 25 -4.51 13.81 -12.28
CA LEU A 25 -5.70 14.07 -11.48
C LEU A 25 -5.45 15.31 -10.60
N LYS A 26 -5.86 16.49 -11.12
CA LYS A 26 -5.71 17.80 -10.44
C LYS A 26 -6.28 17.84 -9.01
N SER A 27 -7.23 16.97 -8.71
CA SER A 27 -7.66 16.63 -7.37
C SER A 27 -7.83 15.12 -7.36
N VAL A 28 -6.99 14.39 -6.62
CA VAL A 28 -7.24 12.97 -6.43
C VAL A 28 -8.49 12.87 -5.56
N ALA A 29 -9.62 12.53 -6.17
CA ALA A 29 -10.83 12.22 -5.42
C ALA A 29 -10.47 11.13 -4.40
N LEU A 30 -10.94 11.25 -3.17
CA LEU A 30 -10.68 10.29 -2.08
C LEU A 30 -10.87 8.82 -2.52
N SER A 31 -11.79 8.58 -3.44
CA SER A 31 -12.04 7.28 -4.08
C SER A 31 -10.87 6.76 -4.92
N GLU A 32 -10.25 7.59 -5.75
CA GLU A 32 -9.07 7.20 -6.55
C GLU A 32 -7.87 6.98 -5.65
N ALA A 33 -7.70 7.83 -4.65
CA ALA A 33 -6.67 7.69 -3.63
C ALA A 33 -6.81 6.33 -2.91
N TRP A 34 -8.01 6.00 -2.44
CA TRP A 34 -8.30 4.73 -1.81
C TRP A 34 -8.02 3.54 -2.72
N LYS A 35 -8.50 3.58 -3.97
CA LYS A 35 -8.26 2.54 -4.98
C LYS A 35 -6.77 2.31 -5.20
N THR A 36 -6.00 3.38 -5.37
CA THR A 36 -4.54 3.32 -5.46
C THR A 36 -3.92 2.64 -4.24
N LEU A 37 -4.35 3.00 -3.04
CA LEU A 37 -3.83 2.41 -1.81
C LEU A 37 -4.11 0.89 -1.73
N GLN A 38 -5.27 0.44 -2.19
CA GLN A 38 -5.60 -0.99 -2.26
C GLN A 38 -4.76 -1.73 -3.31
N LEU A 39 -4.51 -1.13 -4.48
CA LEU A 39 -3.63 -1.71 -5.50
C LEU A 39 -2.20 -1.86 -4.98
N VAL A 40 -1.66 -0.82 -4.35
CA VAL A 40 -0.33 -0.85 -3.71
C VAL A 40 -0.28 -1.93 -2.63
N THR A 41 -1.32 -2.04 -1.81
CA THR A 41 -1.44 -3.07 -0.77
C THR A 41 -1.34 -4.47 -1.37
N ALA A 42 -2.13 -4.75 -2.42
CA ALA A 42 -2.12 -6.02 -3.12
C ALA A 42 -0.76 -6.35 -3.74
N SER A 43 -0.14 -5.39 -4.41
CA SER A 43 1.18 -5.56 -5.02
C SER A 43 2.26 -5.85 -3.99
N ILE A 44 2.30 -5.07 -2.89
CA ILE A 44 3.29 -5.27 -1.82
C ILE A 44 3.12 -6.66 -1.19
N ILE A 45 1.90 -7.10 -0.93
CA ILE A 45 1.63 -8.43 -0.38
C ILE A 45 2.14 -9.54 -1.33
N GLN A 46 1.87 -9.43 -2.63
CA GLN A 46 2.37 -10.40 -3.61
C GLN A 46 3.90 -10.44 -3.65
N ILE A 47 4.54 -9.27 -3.67
CA ILE A 47 6.01 -9.20 -3.68
C ILE A 47 6.55 -9.83 -2.39
N ILE A 48 6.02 -9.47 -1.23
CA ILE A 48 6.43 -10.04 0.06
C ILE A 48 6.27 -11.56 0.03
N GLU A 49 5.12 -12.09 -0.33
CA GLU A 49 4.89 -13.55 -0.36
C GLU A 49 5.78 -14.27 -1.39
N SER A 50 6.10 -13.63 -2.52
CA SER A 50 6.99 -14.23 -3.53
C SER A 50 8.46 -14.32 -3.10
N VAL A 51 8.92 -13.36 -2.29
CA VAL A 51 10.34 -13.21 -1.91
C VAL A 51 10.62 -13.80 -0.53
N SER A 52 9.68 -13.76 0.40
CA SER A 52 9.91 -14.13 1.80
C SER A 52 9.34 -15.50 2.16
N SER A 53 10.06 -16.56 1.78
CA SER A 53 9.78 -17.92 2.25
C SER A 53 10.02 -18.10 3.76
N ASP A 54 10.88 -17.26 4.34
CA ASP A 54 11.46 -17.52 5.67
C ASP A 54 10.95 -16.54 6.75
N LEU A 55 10.07 -15.60 6.40
CA LEU A 55 9.51 -14.63 7.35
C LEU A 55 8.18 -15.13 7.94
N ALA A 56 7.98 -14.88 9.23
CA ALA A 56 6.70 -15.14 9.88
C ALA A 56 5.60 -14.19 9.37
N GLY A 57 4.33 -14.61 9.43
CA GLY A 57 3.21 -13.80 8.93
C GLY A 57 3.07 -12.42 9.59
N SER A 58 3.41 -12.32 10.88
CA SER A 58 3.43 -11.04 11.61
C SER A 58 4.52 -10.09 11.09
N GLU A 59 5.70 -10.62 10.76
CA GLU A 59 6.81 -9.84 10.20
C GLU A 59 6.50 -9.35 8.79
N LYS A 60 5.91 -10.22 7.95
CA LYS A 60 5.42 -9.85 6.61
C LYS A 60 4.43 -8.69 6.67
N LYS A 61 3.48 -8.75 7.62
CA LYS A 61 2.48 -7.70 7.81
C LYS A 61 3.11 -6.37 8.27
N ALA A 62 4.05 -6.42 9.21
CA ALA A 62 4.74 -5.22 9.69
C ALA A 62 5.49 -4.51 8.53
N ILE A 63 6.23 -5.29 7.73
CA ILE A 63 6.93 -4.79 6.55
C ILE A 63 5.95 -4.20 5.54
N ALA A 64 4.82 -4.87 5.28
CA ALA A 64 3.80 -4.36 4.37
C ALA A 64 3.25 -3.00 4.84
N ILE A 65 2.90 -2.89 6.13
CA ILE A 65 2.39 -1.64 6.72
C ILE A 65 3.42 -0.52 6.58
N ASP A 66 4.70 -0.78 6.87
CA ASP A 66 5.75 0.24 6.77
C ASP A 66 5.94 0.76 5.34
N TYR A 67 5.92 -0.12 4.35
CA TYR A 67 6.01 0.29 2.95
C TYR A 67 4.76 1.06 2.48
N ILE A 68 3.56 0.62 2.84
CA ILE A 68 2.31 1.29 2.46
C ILE A 68 2.20 2.66 3.14
N ASN A 69 2.64 2.77 4.41
CA ASN A 69 2.70 4.02 5.15
C ASN A 69 3.68 5.01 4.50
N SER A 70 4.85 4.53 4.08
CA SER A 70 5.84 5.33 3.35
C SER A 70 5.32 5.78 1.98
N PHE A 71 4.59 4.92 1.28
CA PHE A 71 3.92 5.26 0.03
C PHE A 71 2.87 6.36 0.27
N TYR A 72 2.03 6.22 1.31
CA TYR A 72 1.04 7.22 1.67
C TYR A 72 1.69 8.59 1.87
N ASP A 73 2.76 8.67 2.67
CA ASP A 73 3.42 9.94 2.96
C ASP A 73 3.98 10.62 1.70
N LYS A 74 4.57 9.85 0.79
CA LYS A 74 5.13 10.38 -0.46
C LYS A 74 4.06 10.83 -1.47
N VAL A 75 2.87 10.22 -1.46
CA VAL A 75 1.84 10.42 -2.49
C VAL A 75 0.68 11.31 -2.02
N PHE A 76 0.23 11.16 -0.78
CA PHE A 76 -0.99 11.78 -0.28
C PHE A 76 -0.78 13.16 0.34
N LEU A 77 0.46 13.58 0.61
CA LEU A 77 0.78 14.95 1.03
C LEU A 77 0.37 16.01 -0.01
N VAL A 78 0.10 15.62 -1.25
CA VAL A 78 -0.27 16.52 -2.36
C VAL A 78 -1.78 16.51 -2.64
N ILE A 79 -2.58 15.79 -1.85
CA ILE A 79 -4.02 15.67 -2.08
C ILE A 79 -4.75 16.76 -1.30
N ASP A 80 -5.31 17.74 -2.02
CA ASP A 80 -6.23 18.71 -1.43
C ASP A 80 -7.51 18.00 -0.95
N ILE A 81 -7.86 18.24 0.31
CA ILE A 81 -9.09 17.68 0.88
C ILE A 81 -10.24 18.65 0.58
N PRO A 82 -11.23 18.25 -0.24
CA PRO A 82 -12.34 19.13 -0.57
C PRO A 82 -13.12 19.50 0.70
N PHE A 83 -13.62 20.74 0.76
CA PHE A 83 -14.41 21.28 1.87
C PHE A 83 -13.68 21.46 3.21
N VAL A 84 -12.35 21.33 3.25
CA VAL A 84 -11.54 21.56 4.46
C VAL A 84 -10.78 22.88 4.36
N PRO A 85 -10.97 23.84 5.29
CA PRO A 85 -10.18 25.07 5.32
C PRO A 85 -8.69 24.81 5.64
N SER A 86 -7.79 25.58 5.04
CA SER A 86 -6.33 25.42 5.16
C SER A 86 -5.79 25.49 6.61
N LEU A 87 -6.48 26.18 7.52
CA LEU A 87 -6.09 26.26 8.93
C LEU A 87 -6.23 24.93 9.68
N VAL A 88 -7.22 24.11 9.30
CA VAL A 88 -7.50 22.80 9.93
C VAL A 88 -7.01 21.63 9.09
N GLU A 89 -6.64 21.87 7.84
CA GLU A 89 -6.15 20.88 6.89
C GLU A 89 -5.03 19.98 7.46
N PRO A 90 -3.97 20.48 8.13
CA PRO A 90 -2.93 19.60 8.70
C PRO A 90 -3.45 18.65 9.78
N ILE A 91 -4.47 19.07 10.53
CA ILE A 91 -5.11 18.26 11.57
C ILE A 91 -5.89 17.13 10.90
N ILE A 92 -6.73 17.49 9.91
CA ILE A 92 -7.55 16.51 9.18
C ILE A 92 -6.67 15.50 8.45
N HIS A 93 -5.60 15.91 7.78
CA HIS A 93 -4.63 15.01 7.14
C HIS A 93 -4.09 13.94 8.10
N ARG A 94 -3.75 14.34 9.34
CA ARG A 94 -3.27 13.41 10.37
C ARG A 94 -4.33 12.37 10.78
N TYR A 95 -5.58 12.79 10.90
CA TYR A 95 -6.68 11.87 11.24
C TYR A 95 -7.01 10.93 10.09
N ILE A 96 -7.08 11.45 8.85
CA ILE A 96 -7.32 10.65 7.65
C ILE A 96 -6.23 9.59 7.51
N LYS A 97 -4.95 9.96 7.64
CA LYS A 97 -3.85 9.00 7.61
C LYS A 97 -4.05 7.87 8.62
N LYS A 98 -4.36 8.19 9.88
CA LYS A 98 -4.58 7.18 10.92
C LYS A 98 -5.73 6.24 10.56
N ILE A 99 -6.87 6.78 10.13
CA ILE A 99 -8.03 5.98 9.74
C ILE A 99 -7.68 5.08 8.56
N LEU A 100 -7.05 5.63 7.52
CA LEU A 100 -6.65 4.88 6.34
C LEU A 100 -5.65 3.78 6.66
N MET A 101 -4.66 4.03 7.54
CA MET A 101 -3.70 3.00 7.94
C MET A 101 -4.33 1.87 8.74
N VAL A 102 -5.34 2.16 9.58
CA VAL A 102 -6.15 1.11 10.24
C VAL A 102 -6.88 0.27 9.20
N MET A 103 -7.53 0.92 8.23
CA MET A 103 -8.24 0.21 7.16
C MET A 103 -7.29 -0.61 6.30
N VAL A 104 -6.10 -0.09 5.97
CA VAL A 104 -5.03 -0.83 5.27
C VAL A 104 -4.62 -2.07 6.07
N GLY A 105 -4.45 -1.96 7.38
CA GLY A 105 -4.10 -3.10 8.23
C GLY A 105 -5.12 -4.25 8.10
N ALA A 106 -6.41 -3.92 8.06
CA ALA A 106 -7.48 -4.89 7.84
C ALA A 106 -7.52 -5.38 6.38
N SER A 107 -7.31 -4.50 5.40
CA SER A 107 -7.21 -4.86 3.99
C SER A 107 -6.06 -5.83 3.73
N ILE A 108 -4.91 -5.69 4.40
CA ILE A 108 -3.79 -6.63 4.27
C ILE A 108 -4.24 -8.04 4.63
N ASP A 109 -4.90 -8.21 5.78
CA ASP A 109 -5.38 -9.52 6.23
C ASP A 109 -6.42 -10.10 5.26
N ALA A 110 -7.34 -9.25 4.78
CA ALA A 110 -8.35 -9.64 3.81
C ALA A 110 -7.72 -10.06 2.48
N THR A 111 -6.77 -9.28 1.95
CA THR A 111 -6.06 -9.57 0.70
C THR A 111 -5.24 -10.85 0.81
N VAL A 112 -4.55 -11.07 1.93
CA VAL A 112 -3.83 -12.33 2.18
C VAL A 112 -4.81 -13.51 2.18
N THR A 113 -5.96 -13.38 2.85
CA THR A 113 -6.98 -14.43 2.85
C THR A 113 -7.51 -14.70 1.44
N ILE A 114 -7.91 -13.65 0.71
CA ILE A 114 -8.40 -13.76 -0.67
C ILE A 114 -7.37 -14.44 -1.57
N PHE A 115 -6.09 -14.04 -1.50
CA PHE A 115 -5.04 -14.62 -2.33
C PHE A 115 -4.72 -16.08 -1.96
N ARG A 116 -4.90 -16.48 -0.71
CA ARG A 116 -4.84 -17.90 -0.30
C ARG A 116 -6.00 -18.70 -0.88
N GLU A 117 -7.23 -18.21 -0.74
CA GLU A 117 -8.44 -18.91 -1.18
C GLU A 117 -8.55 -19.00 -2.70
N THR A 118 -8.12 -17.95 -3.41
CA THR A 118 -8.14 -17.90 -4.88
C THR A 118 -6.91 -18.56 -5.52
N GLY A 119 -5.98 -19.10 -4.73
CA GLY A 119 -4.79 -19.80 -5.23
C GLY A 119 -3.74 -18.88 -5.88
N VAL A 120 -3.83 -17.56 -5.66
CA VAL A 120 -2.83 -16.58 -6.14
C VAL A 120 -1.46 -16.85 -5.50
N PHE A 121 -1.44 -17.27 -4.24
CA PHE A 121 -0.23 -17.79 -3.61
C PHE A 121 -0.02 -19.25 -4.03
N LEU A 122 0.51 -19.46 -5.23
CA LEU A 122 0.88 -20.80 -5.68
C LEU A 122 2.00 -21.37 -4.81
N LYS A 123 1.77 -22.56 -4.26
CA LYS A 123 2.71 -23.38 -3.50
C LYS A 123 4.00 -23.56 -4.33
N LYS A 124 5.15 -23.11 -3.84
CA LYS A 124 6.45 -23.51 -4.41
C LYS A 124 6.57 -25.04 -4.30
N GLY A 125 6.33 -25.73 -5.42
CA GLY A 125 6.66 -27.12 -5.68
C GLY A 125 5.84 -28.17 -4.90
N THR A 126 4.97 -28.89 -5.60
CA THR A 126 4.71 -30.30 -5.27
C THR A 126 4.88 -31.09 -6.56
N VAL A 127 6.05 -31.77 -6.62
CA VAL A 127 6.51 -32.87 -7.49
C VAL A 127 6.21 -32.79 -8.99
#